data_AF-A0AA39X8R5-F1
#
_entry.id   AF-A0AA39X8R5-F1
#
_cell.length_a   1.000
_cell.length_b   1.000
_cell.length_c   1.000
_cell.angle_alpha   90.00
_cell.angle_beta   90.00
_cell.angle_gamma   90.00
#
_symmetry.space_group_name_H-M   'P 1'
#
loop_
_entity.id
_entity.type
_entity.pdbx_description
1 polymer ?
#
loop_
_entity_poly.entity_id
_entity_poly.type
_entity_poly.pdbx_seq_one_letter_code
_entity_poly.pdbx_strand_id
1 'polypeptide(L)'
;MLSDRFLDQLTLVKVQVAILEFGILNVLATVLAIAATAIAVDYGRMLYMRSKMPPGPFPLPIIGNTFLLPKNKPWIYFEELSKKFNVPLITFWIGRNPTIWINDAWCAHEIFEKKAQIYASRPRMVVFGELGTGQSNLVTMRILNNADRDHWRIHRKLMHLGVGVQSVRGYREIQNNESKVVALDLLRAPDEYVKHLERYATSVVSIIAFGRRVASYNDPIITEVIALMQLAADLNVPGKSFPMLLETFPILAKFPRFMPWFRGVLGRSQKGGHYFFHTLAQEAVEQYDAKPPSEQASMPTPYCKTLASEAAKYNLPANELSSLTGNLFGAGADTSSSTLITFILACCAFPEAMHKAQKEIDAVVGPGRSPHWDDSPNLPYVNAYVREVLRWRSVAIIGGQPHSPTQDDTYNGWLIPAGSWVQGNVWAIHHNEKEFPDPDRFYPDRYLDGNDHKRAFPGDRGYMTFGWGRRVCSGQALAEQGTWITVARLLWGFDIKKTRDPQTGREVDVDIFAYTNGLNMRPVPFKCDIVPRSEEIKDSFVREGEQALKDLRVHEGESKYRMSTFYLEQKKKYKEEPVLDENGNVKVVSVQP
;
A
#
# COMPACT_ATOMS: atom_id res chain seq x y z
N MET A 1 19.49 -1.23 -36.93
CA MET A 1 20.81 -1.68 -36.46
C MET A 1 21.95 -1.09 -37.30
N LEU A 2 21.85 0.20 -37.68
CA LEU A 2 23.01 1.04 -38.00
C LEU A 2 23.27 1.83 -36.71
N SER A 3 24.17 1.26 -35.91
CA SER A 3 24.17 1.35 -34.45
C SER A 3 24.80 2.62 -33.90
N ASP A 4 24.38 3.00 -32.69
CA ASP A 4 24.99 3.96 -31.76
C ASP A 4 26.54 3.95 -31.75
N ARG A 5 27.19 2.82 -32.10
CA ARG A 5 28.65 2.72 -32.31
C ARG A 5 29.23 3.72 -33.33
N PHE A 6 28.50 4.14 -34.35
CA PHE A 6 29.00 5.10 -35.36
C PHE A 6 29.03 6.54 -34.81
N LEU A 7 28.01 6.91 -34.01
CA LEU A 7 27.98 8.18 -33.27
C LEU A 7 29.01 8.21 -32.14
N ASP A 8 29.23 7.09 -31.45
CA ASP A 8 30.26 6.93 -30.43
C ASP A 8 31.68 7.00 -31.03
N GLN A 9 31.91 6.42 -32.22
CA GLN A 9 33.20 6.54 -32.92
C GLN A 9 33.46 7.95 -33.43
N LEU A 10 32.45 8.66 -33.93
CA LEU A 10 32.57 10.05 -34.36
C LEU A 10 32.87 11.02 -33.20
N THR A 11 32.33 10.75 -32.01
CA THR A 11 32.63 11.55 -30.81
C THR A 11 34.01 11.24 -30.25
N LEU A 12 34.43 9.96 -30.22
CA LEU A 12 35.78 9.57 -29.80
C LEU A 12 36.88 10.13 -30.71
N VAL A 13 36.69 10.07 -32.04
CA VAL A 13 37.66 10.63 -33.01
C VAL A 13 37.75 12.16 -32.86
N LYS A 14 36.63 12.86 -32.67
CA LYS A 14 36.64 14.31 -32.42
C LYS A 14 37.32 14.69 -31.11
N VAL A 15 37.14 13.89 -30.05
CA VAL A 15 37.84 14.09 -28.77
C VAL A 15 39.33 13.83 -28.91
N GLN A 16 39.75 12.79 -29.64
CA GLN A 16 41.15 12.51 -29.92
C GLN A 16 41.83 13.63 -30.71
N VAL A 17 41.17 14.13 -31.77
CA VAL A 17 41.67 15.28 -32.56
C VAL A 17 41.75 16.53 -31.70
N ALA A 18 40.75 16.82 -30.87
CA ALA A 18 40.78 17.96 -29.96
C ALA A 18 41.91 17.86 -28.91
N ILE A 19 42.18 16.66 -28.39
CA ILE A 19 43.30 16.42 -27.46
C ILE A 19 44.66 16.65 -28.16
N LEU A 20 44.79 16.23 -29.42
CA LEU A 20 45.99 16.42 -30.22
C LEU A 20 46.23 17.89 -30.59
N GLU A 21 45.17 18.64 -30.92
CA GLU A 21 45.26 20.06 -31.33
C GLU A 21 45.39 21.03 -30.15
N PHE A 22 44.62 20.82 -29.08
CA PHE A 22 44.52 21.79 -27.97
C PHE A 22 45.20 21.33 -26.68
N GLY A 23 45.65 20.08 -26.61
CA GLY A 23 46.22 19.49 -25.40
C GLY A 23 45.17 19.04 -24.39
N ILE A 24 45.45 17.92 -23.71
CA ILE A 24 44.51 17.25 -22.81
C ILE A 24 43.99 18.15 -21.67
N LEU A 25 44.84 19.04 -21.14
CA LEU A 25 44.48 19.95 -20.06
C LEU A 25 43.45 20.99 -20.49
N ASN A 26 43.57 21.54 -21.70
CA ASN A 26 42.63 22.53 -22.22
C ASN A 26 41.28 21.90 -22.58
N VAL A 27 41.29 20.68 -23.11
CA VAL A 27 40.06 19.90 -23.36
C VAL A 27 39.35 19.59 -22.04
N LEU A 28 40.07 19.13 -21.02
CA LEU A 28 39.51 18.89 -19.69
C LEU A 28 38.97 20.17 -19.06
N ALA A 29 39.72 21.27 -19.12
CA ALA A 29 39.29 22.57 -18.60
C ALA A 29 38.01 23.06 -19.30
N THR A 30 37.91 22.91 -20.62
CA THR A 30 36.73 23.28 -21.41
C THR A 30 35.53 22.42 -21.03
N VAL A 31 35.70 21.10 -20.90
CA VAL A 31 34.63 20.18 -20.47
C VAL A 31 34.14 20.53 -19.06
N LEU A 32 35.06 20.80 -18.13
CA LEU A 32 34.71 21.22 -16.76
C LEU A 32 33.99 22.57 -16.73
N ALA A 33 34.42 23.53 -17.55
CA ALA A 33 33.77 24.83 -17.67
C ALA A 33 32.35 24.72 -18.24
N ILE A 34 32.14 23.89 -19.27
CA ILE A 34 30.82 23.58 -19.83
C ILE A 34 29.94 22.91 -18.77
N ALA A 35 30.47 21.92 -18.05
CA ALA A 35 29.74 21.24 -16.98
C ALA A 35 29.36 22.19 -15.84
N ALA A 36 30.29 23.03 -15.39
CA ALA A 36 30.05 24.03 -14.35
C ALA A 36 29.00 25.06 -14.78
N THR A 37 29.08 25.54 -16.02
CA THR A 37 28.09 26.47 -16.60
C THR A 37 26.72 25.82 -16.67
N ALA A 38 26.64 24.57 -17.15
CA ALA A 38 25.39 23.82 -17.20
C ALA A 38 24.79 23.64 -15.79
N ILE A 39 25.59 23.30 -14.78
CA ILE A 39 25.15 23.21 -13.39
C ILE A 39 24.68 24.56 -12.85
N ALA A 40 25.38 25.66 -13.16
CA ALA A 40 25.02 27.00 -12.69
C ALA A 40 23.71 27.52 -13.31
N VAL A 41 23.56 27.41 -14.63
CA VAL A 41 22.33 27.79 -15.36
C VAL A 41 21.15 26.99 -14.82
N ASP A 42 21.38 25.70 -14.64
CA ASP A 42 20.37 24.80 -14.15
C ASP A 42 19.96 25.09 -12.69
N TYR A 43 20.95 25.35 -11.83
CA TYR A 43 20.68 25.75 -10.45
C TYR A 43 19.96 27.09 -10.38
N GLY A 44 20.29 28.04 -11.26
CA GLY A 44 19.54 29.28 -11.43
C GLY A 44 18.06 29.02 -11.78
N ARG A 45 17.78 28.08 -12.68
CA ARG A 45 16.41 27.64 -13.00
C ARG A 45 15.71 27.02 -11.79
N MET A 46 16.41 26.18 -11.02
CA MET A 46 15.90 25.57 -9.79
C MET A 46 15.52 26.63 -8.75
N LEU A 47 16.37 27.64 -8.54
CA LEU A 47 16.10 28.75 -7.61
C LEU A 47 14.95 29.65 -8.07
N TYR A 48 14.86 29.93 -9.37
CA TYR A 48 13.73 30.64 -9.94
C TYR A 48 12.41 29.89 -9.75
N MET A 49 12.39 28.57 -10.03
CA MET A 49 11.23 27.71 -9.76
C MET A 49 10.86 27.75 -8.28
N ARG A 50 11.84 27.55 -7.39
CA ARG A 50 11.63 27.60 -5.94
C ARG A 50 10.98 28.89 -5.48
N SER A 51 11.34 30.05 -6.07
CA SER A 51 10.77 31.35 -5.68
C SER A 51 9.25 31.45 -5.90
N LYS A 52 8.67 30.59 -6.75
CA LYS A 52 7.24 30.56 -7.06
C LYS A 52 6.48 29.42 -6.37
N MET A 53 7.19 28.43 -5.84
CA MET A 53 6.61 27.23 -5.23
C MET A 53 6.32 27.45 -3.74
N PRO A 54 5.56 26.55 -3.08
CA PRO A 54 5.43 26.58 -1.63
C PRO A 54 6.80 26.58 -0.94
N PRO A 55 6.94 27.23 0.23
CA PRO A 55 8.24 27.38 0.87
C PRO A 55 8.80 26.03 1.33
N GLY A 56 10.09 26.01 1.61
CA GLY A 56 10.77 24.80 2.07
C GLY A 56 12.26 25.02 2.26
N PRO A 57 12.99 24.00 2.74
CA PRO A 57 14.43 24.07 2.92
C PRO A 57 15.14 24.52 1.64
N PHE A 58 16.21 25.29 1.79
CA PHE A 58 16.97 25.76 0.64
C PHE A 58 17.68 24.58 -0.04
N PRO A 59 17.48 24.34 -1.35
CA PRO A 59 18.07 23.20 -2.03
C PRO A 59 19.51 23.47 -2.46
N LEU A 60 20.36 22.45 -2.38
CA LEU A 60 21.70 22.46 -2.94
C LEU A 60 21.68 22.06 -4.43
N PRO A 61 22.65 22.51 -5.25
CA PRO A 61 22.73 22.09 -6.64
C PRO A 61 22.87 20.57 -6.75
N ILE A 62 22.24 19.98 -7.77
CA ILE A 62 22.23 18.53 -8.10
C ILE A 62 21.48 17.66 -7.08
N ILE A 63 21.78 17.76 -5.79
CA ILE A 63 21.29 16.88 -4.73
C ILE A 63 20.00 17.38 -4.06
N GLY A 64 19.65 18.64 -4.26
CA GLY A 64 18.49 19.26 -3.63
C GLY A 64 18.58 19.22 -2.11
N ASN A 65 17.59 18.61 -1.48
CA ASN A 65 17.47 18.44 -0.05
C ASN A 65 17.66 16.97 0.40
N THR A 66 17.98 16.03 -0.50
CA THR A 66 17.99 14.59 -0.23
C THR A 66 18.68 14.20 1.08
N PHE A 67 19.85 14.77 1.38
CA PHE A 67 20.61 14.41 2.57
C PHE A 67 20.09 15.00 3.89
N LEU A 68 19.14 15.94 3.83
CA LEU A 68 18.39 16.42 4.98
C LEU A 68 17.34 15.40 5.47
N LEU A 69 16.99 14.39 4.65
CA LEU A 69 16.00 13.39 5.05
C LEU A 69 16.48 12.62 6.30
N PRO A 70 15.62 12.50 7.33
CA PRO A 70 15.84 11.54 8.40
C PRO A 70 15.93 10.12 7.85
N LYS A 71 16.65 9.24 8.56
CA LYS A 71 16.72 7.81 8.20
C LYS A 71 15.40 7.09 8.48
N ASN A 72 14.71 7.51 9.55
CA ASN A 72 13.48 6.90 10.02
C ASN A 72 12.36 7.93 10.00
N LYS A 73 11.16 7.49 9.60
CA LYS A 73 9.89 8.22 9.63
C LYS A 73 10.00 9.65 9.07
N PRO A 74 10.49 9.83 7.83
CA PRO A 74 10.72 11.16 7.25
C PRO A 74 9.45 12.02 7.16
N TRP A 75 8.26 11.42 7.20
CA TRP A 75 6.98 12.13 7.23
C TRP A 75 6.78 13.00 8.48
N ILE A 76 7.39 12.65 9.61
CA ILE A 76 7.38 13.50 10.83
C ILE A 76 8.16 14.78 10.56
N TYR A 77 9.30 14.68 9.89
CA TYR A 77 10.08 15.86 9.54
C TYR A 77 9.35 16.80 8.56
N PHE A 78 8.52 16.26 7.65
CA PHE A 78 7.69 17.11 6.79
C PHE A 78 6.58 17.84 7.55
N GLU A 79 6.05 17.25 8.61
CA GLU A 79 5.14 17.91 9.55
C GLU A 79 5.87 19.06 10.29
N GLU A 80 7.05 18.79 10.85
CA GLU A 80 7.87 19.79 11.54
C GLU A 80 8.21 20.99 10.65
N LEU A 81 8.55 20.72 9.38
CA LEU A 81 8.80 21.77 8.40
C LEU A 81 7.53 22.60 8.13
N SER A 82 6.37 21.97 7.97
CA SER A 82 5.10 22.68 7.77
C SER A 82 4.75 23.56 8.97
N LYS A 83 4.94 23.06 10.19
CA LYS A 83 4.79 23.85 11.44
C LYS A 83 5.78 25.02 11.48
N LYS A 84 7.06 24.78 11.15
CA LYS A 84 8.12 25.81 11.15
C LYS A 84 7.84 26.95 10.15
N PHE A 85 7.39 26.62 8.95
CA PHE A 85 7.06 27.61 7.93
C PHE A 85 5.64 28.18 8.09
N ASN A 86 4.82 27.60 8.98
CA ASN A 86 3.43 27.94 9.20
C ASN A 86 2.60 27.95 7.90
N VAL A 87 2.71 26.88 7.11
CA VAL A 87 2.02 26.73 5.83
C VAL A 87 1.49 25.30 5.63
N PRO A 88 0.39 25.11 4.88
CA PRO A 88 -0.20 23.78 4.64
C PRO A 88 0.62 22.94 3.65
N LEU A 89 1.44 23.58 2.82
CA LEU A 89 2.22 22.97 1.75
C LEU A 89 3.70 23.33 1.90
N ILE A 90 4.57 22.34 1.76
CA ILE A 90 6.01 22.57 1.70
C ILE A 90 6.61 21.96 0.43
N THR A 91 7.69 22.55 -0.06
CA THR A 91 8.47 21.98 -1.17
C THR A 91 9.77 21.36 -0.65
N PHE A 92 10.00 20.10 -1.02
CA PHE A 92 11.24 19.38 -0.73
C PHE A 92 11.84 18.85 -2.03
N TRP A 93 13.12 19.12 -2.28
CA TRP A 93 13.76 18.72 -3.53
C TRP A 93 14.49 17.39 -3.37
N ILE A 94 14.06 16.36 -4.10
CA ILE A 94 14.77 15.08 -4.19
C ILE A 94 15.64 15.13 -5.46
N GLY A 95 16.93 15.39 -5.27
CA GLY A 95 17.81 15.77 -6.38
C GLY A 95 17.30 17.02 -7.07
N ARG A 96 16.86 16.85 -8.32
CA ARG A 96 16.32 17.92 -9.17
C ARG A 96 14.79 17.99 -9.21
N ASN A 97 14.11 17.01 -8.62
CA ASN A 97 12.66 16.91 -8.69
C ASN A 97 12.04 17.59 -7.47
N PRO A 98 11.14 18.57 -7.65
CA PRO A 98 10.41 19.12 -6.53
C PRO A 98 9.30 18.16 -6.10
N THR A 99 9.22 17.94 -4.79
CA THR A 99 8.18 17.16 -4.11
C THR A 99 7.41 18.08 -3.17
N ILE A 100 6.14 18.29 -3.47
CA ILE A 100 5.22 19.10 -2.68
C ILE A 100 4.56 18.17 -1.65
N TRP A 101 4.68 18.50 -0.37
CA TRP A 101 4.04 17.78 0.73
C TRP A 101 2.85 18.57 1.27
N ILE A 102 1.70 17.91 1.35
CA ILE A 102 0.45 18.46 1.89
C ILE A 102 0.27 17.94 3.32
N ASN A 103 0.30 18.83 4.31
CA ASN A 103 0.19 18.49 5.73
C ASN A 103 -1.15 18.89 6.37
N ASP A 104 -2.05 19.51 5.60
CA ASP A 104 -3.34 20.02 6.07
C ASP A 104 -4.53 19.32 5.38
N ALA A 105 -5.57 19.02 6.15
CA ALA A 105 -6.74 18.27 5.69
C ALA A 105 -7.52 19.03 4.61
N TRP A 106 -7.75 20.33 4.82
CA TRP A 106 -8.54 21.17 3.92
C TRP A 106 -7.82 21.38 2.59
N CYS A 107 -6.51 21.63 2.64
CA CYS A 107 -5.67 21.71 1.46
C CYS A 107 -5.65 20.38 0.68
N ALA A 108 -5.49 19.24 1.36
CA ALA A 108 -5.53 17.93 0.71
C ALA A 108 -6.87 17.69 0.02
N HIS A 109 -7.98 18.05 0.66
CA HIS A 109 -9.32 17.96 0.06
C HIS A 109 -9.47 18.88 -1.16
N GLU A 110 -9.00 20.12 -1.11
CA GLU A 110 -9.08 21.04 -2.25
C GLU A 110 -8.25 20.57 -3.45
N ILE A 111 -7.03 20.11 -3.21
CA ILE A 111 -6.10 19.72 -4.27
C ILE A 111 -6.45 18.32 -4.82
N PHE A 112 -6.59 17.32 -3.95
CA PHE A 112 -6.75 15.95 -4.41
C PHE A 112 -8.20 15.54 -4.67
N GLU A 113 -9.18 16.15 -3.99
CA GLU A 113 -10.60 15.84 -4.19
C GLU A 113 -11.21 16.78 -5.23
N LYS A 114 -11.26 18.08 -4.94
CA LYS A 114 -11.93 19.06 -5.83
C LYS A 114 -11.22 19.21 -7.17
N LYS A 115 -9.88 19.13 -7.20
CA LYS A 115 -9.07 19.17 -8.42
C LYS A 115 -8.58 17.79 -8.88
N ALA A 116 -9.26 16.71 -8.50
CA ALA A 116 -8.86 15.32 -8.80
C ALA A 116 -8.54 15.05 -10.28
N GLN A 117 -9.09 15.83 -11.21
CA GLN A 117 -8.80 15.68 -12.65
C GLN A 117 -7.41 16.09 -13.09
N ILE A 118 -6.84 17.07 -12.39
CA ILE A 118 -5.48 17.56 -12.62
C ILE A 118 -4.51 16.61 -11.93
N TYR A 119 -4.81 16.19 -10.70
CA TYR A 119 -3.91 15.42 -9.84
C TYR A 119 -4.09 13.89 -9.93
N ALA A 120 -4.72 13.35 -10.97
CA ALA A 120 -4.95 11.90 -11.10
C ALA A 120 -3.72 11.10 -11.57
N SER A 121 -2.69 11.78 -12.11
CA SER A 121 -1.51 11.11 -12.65
C SER A 121 -0.55 10.67 -11.54
N ARG A 122 0.50 9.95 -11.93
CA ARG A 122 1.63 9.58 -11.07
C ARG A 122 2.90 10.24 -11.61
N PRO A 123 3.82 10.67 -10.74
CA PRO A 123 5.08 11.22 -11.20
C PRO A 123 5.97 10.09 -11.74
N ARG A 124 7.06 10.47 -12.40
CA ARG A 124 8.09 9.51 -12.79
C ARG A 124 8.81 9.02 -11.54
N MET A 125 8.63 7.74 -11.21
CA MET A 125 9.31 7.04 -10.11
C MET A 125 10.32 6.06 -10.70
N VAL A 126 11.61 6.24 -10.41
CA VAL A 126 12.67 5.38 -10.92
C VAL A 126 12.65 4.03 -10.20
N VAL A 127 12.66 4.02 -8.88
CA VAL A 127 12.78 2.80 -8.06
C VAL A 127 11.50 2.00 -8.12
N PHE A 128 10.37 2.61 -7.71
CA PHE A 128 9.10 1.89 -7.60
C PHE A 128 8.42 1.68 -8.96
N GLY A 129 8.56 2.64 -9.88
CA GLY A 129 7.98 2.59 -11.22
C GLY A 129 8.86 1.81 -12.21
N GLU A 130 9.97 2.40 -12.65
CA GLU A 130 10.79 1.84 -13.75
C GLU A 130 11.52 0.55 -13.38
N LEU A 131 12.07 0.47 -12.16
CA LEU A 131 12.80 -0.72 -11.68
C LEU A 131 11.90 -1.72 -10.94
N GLY A 132 10.71 -1.29 -10.54
CA GLY A 132 9.74 -2.07 -9.76
C GLY A 132 8.61 -2.61 -10.63
N THR A 133 7.40 -2.08 -10.43
CA THR A 133 6.15 -2.64 -10.97
C THR A 133 5.79 -2.19 -12.39
N GLY A 134 6.55 -1.28 -12.98
CA GLY A 134 6.35 -0.81 -14.34
C GLY A 134 5.10 0.05 -14.50
N GLN A 135 4.60 0.14 -15.74
CA GLN A 135 3.38 0.88 -16.10
C GLN A 135 2.16 -0.04 -16.32
N SER A 136 2.31 -1.35 -16.10
CA SER A 136 1.21 -2.33 -16.12
C SER A 136 0.49 -2.47 -14.78
N ASN A 137 0.94 -1.77 -13.74
CA ASN A 137 0.36 -1.82 -12.41
C ASN A 137 -0.44 -0.55 -12.11
N LEU A 138 -1.72 -0.71 -11.77
CA LEU A 138 -2.66 0.36 -11.42
C LEU A 138 -2.10 1.39 -10.43
N VAL A 139 -1.26 0.97 -9.48
CA VAL A 139 -0.68 1.85 -8.43
C VAL A 139 0.34 2.85 -9.01
N THR A 140 1.07 2.46 -10.05
CA THR A 140 2.19 3.21 -10.65
C THR A 140 1.91 3.79 -12.04
N MET A 141 0.77 3.46 -12.64
CA MET A 141 0.35 3.99 -13.94
C MET A 141 0.36 5.52 -13.98
N ARG A 142 1.07 6.07 -14.96
CA ARG A 142 1.10 7.50 -15.27
C ARG A 142 0.03 7.81 -16.32
N ILE A 143 -0.58 8.98 -16.19
CA ILE A 143 -1.54 9.52 -17.15
C ILE A 143 -0.86 10.73 -17.81
N LEU A 144 -0.31 10.55 -19.01
CA LEU A 144 0.38 11.62 -19.75
C LEU A 144 -0.46 12.14 -20.91
N ASN A 145 -1.34 11.30 -21.46
CA ASN A 145 -2.24 11.64 -22.55
C ASN A 145 -3.64 11.02 -22.32
N ASN A 146 -4.54 11.20 -23.28
CA ASN A 146 -5.91 10.67 -23.19
C ASN A 146 -5.96 9.14 -23.30
N ALA A 147 -5.10 8.51 -24.11
CA ALA A 147 -5.05 7.05 -24.22
C ALA A 147 -4.61 6.42 -22.88
N ASP A 148 -3.61 6.98 -22.21
CA ASP A 148 -3.19 6.53 -20.88
C ASP A 148 -4.33 6.69 -19.85
N ARG A 149 -5.09 7.78 -19.95
CA ARG A 149 -6.24 8.05 -19.07
C ARG A 149 -7.32 6.98 -19.24
N ASP A 150 -7.64 6.63 -20.48
CA ASP A 150 -8.65 5.63 -20.78
C ASP A 150 -8.17 4.22 -20.42
N HIS A 151 -6.88 3.92 -20.64
CA HIS A 151 -6.27 2.67 -20.18
C HIS A 151 -6.33 2.54 -18.65
N TRP A 152 -5.94 3.58 -17.91
CA TRP A 152 -6.05 3.62 -16.47
C TRP A 152 -7.50 3.46 -15.98
N ARG A 153 -8.48 4.08 -16.66
CA ARG A 153 -9.91 3.92 -16.35
C ARG A 153 -10.36 2.47 -16.52
N ILE A 154 -9.87 1.75 -17.52
CA ILE A 154 -10.15 0.32 -17.71
C ILE A 154 -9.65 -0.48 -16.51
N HIS A 155 -8.38 -0.32 -16.12
CA HIS A 155 -7.85 -1.01 -14.94
C HIS A 155 -8.63 -0.66 -13.67
N ARG A 156 -8.99 0.61 -13.49
CA ARG A 156 -9.76 1.03 -12.32
C ARG A 156 -11.16 0.42 -12.31
N LYS A 157 -11.83 0.38 -13.46
CA LYS A 157 -13.12 -0.30 -13.64
C LYS A 157 -13.01 -1.79 -13.31
N LEU A 158 -12.02 -2.48 -13.88
CA LEU A 158 -11.80 -3.91 -13.65
C LEU A 158 -11.49 -4.20 -12.19
N MET A 159 -10.73 -3.35 -11.49
CA MET A 159 -10.50 -3.49 -10.05
C MET A 159 -11.81 -3.32 -9.25
N HIS A 160 -12.66 -2.36 -9.63
CA HIS A 160 -13.95 -2.13 -8.98
C HIS A 160 -14.97 -3.26 -9.17
N LEU A 161 -14.81 -4.12 -10.18
CA LEU A 161 -15.63 -5.33 -10.27
C LEU A 161 -15.38 -6.30 -9.10
N GLY A 162 -14.16 -6.33 -8.57
CA GLY A 162 -13.81 -7.16 -7.41
C GLY A 162 -14.13 -6.49 -6.08
N VAL A 163 -13.88 -5.18 -5.93
CA VAL A 163 -13.92 -4.52 -4.60
C VAL A 163 -14.77 -3.25 -4.55
N GLY A 164 -15.57 -2.99 -5.57
CA GLY A 164 -16.58 -1.93 -5.54
C GLY A 164 -17.67 -2.21 -4.50
N VAL A 165 -18.39 -1.17 -4.08
CA VAL A 165 -19.43 -1.24 -3.04
C VAL A 165 -20.48 -2.33 -3.32
N GLN A 166 -20.83 -2.54 -4.59
CA GLN A 166 -21.79 -3.57 -5.00
C GLN A 166 -21.27 -4.99 -4.72
N SER A 167 -20.03 -5.29 -5.13
CA SER A 167 -19.40 -6.60 -4.92
C SER A 167 -19.16 -6.88 -3.44
N VAL A 168 -18.72 -5.87 -2.69
CA VAL A 168 -18.37 -5.98 -1.26
C VAL A 168 -19.54 -6.43 -0.39
N ARG A 169 -20.78 -6.04 -0.72
CA ARG A 169 -21.98 -6.50 0.01
C ARG A 169 -22.11 -8.02 -0.02
N GLY A 170 -21.74 -8.65 -1.13
CA GLY A 170 -21.76 -10.12 -1.29
C GLY A 170 -20.68 -10.84 -0.48
N TYR A 171 -19.71 -10.13 0.10
CA TYR A 171 -18.62 -10.74 0.89
C TYR A 171 -18.84 -10.67 2.40
N ARG A 172 -20.00 -10.18 2.86
CA ARG A 172 -20.33 -10.10 4.28
C ARG A 172 -20.21 -11.46 4.97
N GLU A 173 -20.78 -12.51 4.41
CA GLU A 173 -20.69 -13.85 5.04
C GLU A 173 -19.25 -14.37 5.13
N ILE A 174 -18.42 -14.11 4.10
CA ILE A 174 -17.00 -14.47 4.12
C ILE A 174 -16.29 -13.74 5.25
N GLN A 175 -16.45 -12.41 5.34
CA GLN A 175 -15.82 -11.61 6.38
C GLN A 175 -16.35 -11.95 7.77
N ASN A 176 -17.65 -12.26 7.90
CA ASN A 176 -18.31 -12.67 9.13
C ASN A 176 -17.73 -13.98 9.65
N ASN A 177 -17.64 -14.99 8.79
CA ASN A 177 -17.14 -16.30 9.14
C ASN A 177 -15.64 -16.27 9.43
N GLU A 178 -14.83 -15.61 8.60
CA GLU A 178 -13.39 -15.49 8.86
C GLU A 178 -13.09 -14.74 10.17
N SER A 179 -13.92 -13.77 10.57
CA SER A 179 -13.76 -13.05 11.84
C SER A 179 -14.28 -13.81 13.06
N LYS A 180 -15.27 -14.72 12.90
CA LYS A 180 -15.59 -15.73 13.92
C LYS A 180 -14.43 -16.71 14.13
N VAL A 181 -13.77 -17.13 13.05
CA VAL A 181 -12.57 -17.97 13.13
C VAL A 181 -11.43 -17.25 13.85
N VAL A 182 -11.25 -15.93 13.66
CA VAL A 182 -10.27 -15.15 14.47
C VAL A 182 -10.58 -15.25 15.97
N ALA A 183 -11.84 -15.10 16.38
CA ALA A 183 -12.20 -15.22 17.79
C ALA A 183 -11.92 -16.63 18.33
N LEU A 184 -12.21 -17.68 17.55
CA LEU A 184 -11.88 -19.06 17.91
C LEU A 184 -10.35 -19.29 18.01
N ASP A 185 -9.58 -18.74 17.09
CA ASP A 185 -8.11 -18.87 17.08
C ASP A 185 -7.47 -18.13 18.26
N LEU A 186 -7.96 -16.93 18.59
CA LEU A 186 -7.52 -16.17 19.77
C LEU A 186 -7.88 -16.85 21.08
N LEU A 187 -9.01 -17.56 21.15
CA LEU A 187 -9.36 -18.38 22.31
C LEU A 187 -8.35 -19.53 22.52
N ARG A 188 -7.80 -20.09 21.44
CA ARG A 188 -6.88 -21.23 21.47
C ARG A 188 -5.42 -20.81 21.69
N ALA A 189 -4.99 -19.74 21.03
CA ALA A 189 -3.61 -19.27 21.01
C ALA A 189 -3.57 -17.73 21.00
N PRO A 190 -3.88 -17.06 22.12
CA PRO A 190 -3.96 -15.59 22.18
C PRO A 190 -2.62 -14.91 21.89
N ASP A 191 -1.49 -15.53 22.27
CA ASP A 191 -0.14 -15.01 22.03
C ASP A 191 0.20 -14.88 20.53
N GLU A 192 -0.51 -15.60 19.67
CA GLU A 192 -0.32 -15.59 18.22
C GLU A 192 -1.24 -14.58 17.50
N TYR A 193 -1.80 -13.59 18.20
CA TYR A 193 -2.77 -12.64 17.65
C TYR A 193 -2.37 -12.01 16.31
N VAL A 194 -1.08 -11.65 16.14
CA VAL A 194 -0.56 -11.10 14.87
C VAL A 194 -0.79 -12.08 13.72
N LYS A 195 -0.45 -13.37 13.93
CA LYS A 195 -0.59 -14.42 12.91
C LYS A 195 -2.06 -14.66 12.57
N HIS A 196 -2.95 -14.64 13.56
CA HIS A 196 -4.38 -14.83 13.35
C HIS A 196 -5.01 -13.69 12.54
N LEU A 197 -4.60 -12.45 12.80
CA LEU A 197 -5.05 -11.26 12.07
C LEU A 197 -4.47 -11.20 10.64
N GLU A 198 -3.22 -11.61 10.45
CA GLU A 198 -2.60 -11.77 9.12
C GLU A 198 -3.30 -12.87 8.31
N ARG A 199 -3.60 -14.02 8.93
CA ARG A 199 -4.38 -15.11 8.31
C ARG A 199 -5.77 -14.63 7.91
N TYR A 200 -6.48 -13.90 8.79
CA TYR A 200 -7.79 -13.33 8.48
C TYR A 200 -7.77 -12.45 7.24
N ALA A 201 -6.91 -11.43 7.24
CA ALA A 201 -6.86 -10.46 6.15
C ALA A 201 -6.51 -11.15 4.83
N THR A 202 -5.54 -12.07 4.87
CA THR A 202 -5.11 -12.83 3.70
C THR A 202 -6.19 -13.80 3.21
N SER A 203 -6.87 -14.51 4.11
CA SER A 203 -7.90 -15.47 3.73
C SER A 203 -9.09 -14.77 3.06
N VAL A 204 -9.56 -13.65 3.61
CA VAL A 204 -10.65 -12.86 3.01
C VAL A 204 -10.32 -12.46 1.57
N VAL A 205 -9.14 -11.87 1.34
CA VAL A 205 -8.76 -11.46 -0.02
C VAL A 205 -8.42 -12.63 -0.94
N SER A 206 -7.94 -13.75 -0.40
CA SER A 206 -7.71 -14.98 -1.16
C SER A 206 -9.03 -15.59 -1.66
N ILE A 207 -10.05 -15.64 -0.80
CA ILE A 207 -11.38 -16.14 -1.17
C ILE A 207 -11.98 -15.24 -2.25
N ILE A 208 -11.89 -13.92 -2.08
CA ILE A 208 -12.41 -12.97 -3.07
C ILE A 208 -11.63 -13.05 -4.38
N ALA A 209 -10.30 -13.11 -4.31
CA ALA A 209 -9.44 -13.11 -5.50
C ALA A 209 -9.52 -14.42 -6.29
N PHE A 210 -9.42 -15.55 -5.58
CA PHE A 210 -9.14 -16.88 -6.13
C PHE A 210 -10.18 -17.93 -5.75
N GLY A 211 -11.20 -17.60 -4.94
CA GLY A 211 -12.17 -18.59 -4.45
C GLY A 211 -11.62 -19.54 -3.40
N ARG A 212 -10.35 -19.36 -2.98
CA ARG A 212 -9.63 -20.27 -2.08
C ARG A 212 -9.37 -19.63 -0.73
N ARG A 213 -9.72 -20.36 0.33
CA ARG A 213 -9.44 -20.01 1.73
C ARG A 213 -7.98 -20.24 2.07
N VAL A 214 -7.43 -19.37 2.90
CA VAL A 214 -6.13 -19.60 3.54
C VAL A 214 -6.34 -20.00 4.99
N ALA A 215 -6.26 -21.30 5.27
CA ALA A 215 -6.62 -21.86 6.56
C ALA A 215 -5.53 -21.71 7.64
N SER A 216 -4.26 -21.54 7.26
CA SER A 216 -3.12 -21.47 8.17
C SER A 216 -2.17 -20.34 7.78
N TYR A 217 -1.54 -19.70 8.77
CA TYR A 217 -0.49 -18.71 8.54
C TYR A 217 0.78 -19.30 7.91
N ASN A 218 0.94 -20.63 7.95
CA ASN A 218 2.05 -21.32 7.30
C ASN A 218 1.81 -21.57 5.80
N ASP A 219 0.66 -21.13 5.27
CA ASP A 219 0.40 -21.20 3.84
C ASP A 219 1.49 -20.39 3.09
N PRO A 220 2.18 -20.98 2.10
CA PRO A 220 3.23 -20.33 1.33
C PRO A 220 2.78 -19.01 0.68
N ILE A 221 1.50 -18.91 0.32
CA ILE A 221 0.93 -17.69 -0.25
C ILE A 221 0.96 -16.52 0.75
N ILE A 222 0.85 -16.79 2.06
CA ILE A 222 1.00 -15.77 3.12
C ILE A 222 2.46 -15.37 3.28
N THR A 223 3.31 -16.34 3.61
CA THR A 223 4.68 -16.08 4.07
C THR A 223 5.53 -15.35 3.04
N GLU A 224 5.30 -15.61 1.76
CA GLU A 224 6.11 -15.04 0.68
C GLU A 224 5.53 -13.71 0.17
N VAL A 225 4.20 -13.57 0.11
CA VAL A 225 3.58 -12.34 -0.40
C VAL A 225 3.61 -11.22 0.64
N ILE A 226 3.37 -11.50 1.92
CA ILE A 226 3.47 -10.47 2.97
C ILE A 226 4.89 -9.91 3.03
N ALA A 227 5.92 -10.77 2.99
CA ALA A 227 7.31 -10.33 2.95
C ALA A 227 7.62 -9.44 1.75
N LEU A 228 7.07 -9.76 0.57
CA LEU A 228 7.22 -8.94 -0.63
C LEU A 228 6.52 -7.58 -0.49
N MET A 229 5.33 -7.54 0.11
CA MET A 229 4.58 -6.30 0.32
C MET A 229 5.27 -5.39 1.34
N GLN A 230 5.80 -5.95 2.43
CA GLN A 230 6.57 -5.19 3.41
C GLN A 230 7.83 -4.59 2.79
N LEU A 231 8.57 -5.37 2.00
CA LEU A 231 9.71 -4.85 1.25
C LEU A 231 9.30 -3.74 0.27
N ALA A 232 8.19 -3.90 -0.44
CA ALA A 232 7.67 -2.88 -1.34
C ALA A 232 7.25 -1.60 -0.59
N ALA A 233 6.71 -1.72 0.62
CA ALA A 233 6.34 -0.58 1.47
C ALA A 233 7.58 0.20 1.96
N ASP A 234 8.67 -0.50 2.32
CA ASP A 234 9.93 0.14 2.70
C ASP A 234 10.57 0.91 1.54
N LEU A 235 10.46 0.38 0.31
CA LEU A 235 10.96 1.02 -0.91
C LEU A 235 10.15 2.23 -1.38
N ASN A 236 8.98 2.48 -0.78
CA ASN A 236 8.14 3.64 -1.11
C ASN A 236 8.35 4.84 -0.19
N VAL A 237 9.25 4.74 0.79
CA VAL A 237 9.58 5.83 1.69
C VAL A 237 10.73 6.66 1.09
N PRO A 238 10.62 8.01 1.02
CA PRO A 238 11.75 8.85 0.61
C PRO A 238 12.98 8.55 1.47
N GLY A 239 14.12 8.35 0.83
CA GLY A 239 15.33 7.92 1.53
C GLY A 239 16.61 8.49 0.93
N LYS A 240 17.65 8.57 1.78
CA LYS A 240 19.01 9.01 1.42
C LYS A 240 20.02 7.86 1.27
N SER A 241 19.52 6.63 1.24
CA SER A 241 20.31 5.41 1.05
C SER A 241 19.86 4.69 -0.21
N PHE A 242 20.70 3.81 -0.76
CA PHE A 242 20.25 2.92 -1.84
C PHE A 242 19.15 1.97 -1.32
N PRO A 243 18.13 1.68 -2.15
CA PRO A 243 17.99 2.08 -3.56
C PRO A 243 17.38 3.47 -3.80
N MET A 244 16.86 4.17 -2.79
CA MET A 244 16.19 5.47 -2.96
C MET A 244 17.07 6.60 -3.50
N LEU A 245 18.40 6.51 -3.36
CA LEU A 245 19.33 7.42 -4.03
C LEU A 245 19.21 7.39 -5.57
N LEU A 246 18.64 6.35 -6.17
CA LEU A 246 18.36 6.30 -7.60
C LEU A 246 17.29 7.33 -8.02
N GLU A 247 16.41 7.77 -7.12
CA GLU A 247 15.47 8.88 -7.39
C GLU A 247 16.21 10.23 -7.44
N THR A 248 17.27 10.39 -6.64
CA THR A 248 18.12 11.59 -6.63
C THR A 248 19.06 11.61 -7.84
N PHE A 249 19.61 10.45 -8.22
CA PHE A 249 20.52 10.27 -9.34
C PHE A 249 19.99 9.23 -10.35
N PRO A 250 18.96 9.55 -11.16
CA PRO A 250 18.36 8.61 -12.10
C PRO A 250 19.33 8.00 -13.11
N ILE A 251 20.45 8.68 -13.39
CA ILE A 251 21.47 8.16 -14.31
C ILE A 251 22.08 6.84 -13.84
N LEU A 252 22.13 6.60 -12.53
CA LEU A 252 22.64 5.36 -11.94
C LEU A 252 21.76 4.15 -12.28
N ALA A 253 20.47 4.37 -12.59
CA ALA A 253 19.55 3.31 -13.00
C ALA A 253 19.85 2.76 -14.41
N LYS A 254 20.65 3.45 -15.22
CA LYS A 254 21.08 3.01 -16.56
C LYS A 254 22.27 2.05 -16.54
N PHE A 255 22.95 1.92 -15.41
CA PHE A 255 24.12 1.06 -15.29
C PHE A 255 23.75 -0.43 -15.26
N PRO A 256 24.70 -1.34 -15.53
CA PRO A 256 24.47 -2.77 -15.47
C PRO A 256 23.90 -3.24 -14.12
N ARG A 257 22.98 -4.21 -14.14
CA ARG A 257 22.24 -4.67 -12.95
C ARG A 257 23.11 -5.35 -11.87
N PHE A 258 24.34 -5.73 -12.18
CA PHE A 258 25.27 -6.32 -11.20
C PHE A 258 25.91 -5.28 -10.27
N MET A 259 25.74 -3.98 -10.55
CA MET A 259 26.36 -2.93 -9.74
C MET A 259 25.84 -2.94 -8.29
N PRO A 260 26.68 -2.58 -7.30
CA PRO A 260 26.33 -2.70 -5.87
C PRO A 260 25.06 -1.93 -5.45
N TRP A 261 24.75 -0.82 -6.11
CA TRP A 261 23.57 0.01 -5.80
C TRP A 261 22.22 -0.59 -6.26
N PHE A 262 22.23 -1.67 -7.05
CA PHE A 262 21.03 -2.45 -7.33
C PHE A 262 20.78 -3.55 -6.28
N ARG A 263 21.69 -3.75 -5.31
CA ARG A 263 21.44 -4.67 -4.18
C ARG A 263 20.27 -4.11 -3.35
N GLY A 264 19.23 -4.92 -3.16
CA GLY A 264 18.00 -4.53 -2.45
C GLY A 264 16.94 -3.86 -3.34
N VAL A 265 17.24 -3.52 -4.60
CA VAL A 265 16.19 -3.32 -5.61
C VAL A 265 15.54 -4.68 -5.86
N LEU A 266 14.25 -4.71 -6.22
CA LEU A 266 13.45 -5.90 -6.60
C LEU A 266 14.03 -6.76 -7.76
N GLY A 267 15.30 -6.57 -8.12
CA GLY A 267 16.07 -7.11 -9.24
C GLY A 267 16.26 -8.64 -9.28
N ARG A 268 15.55 -9.42 -8.47
CA ARG A 268 15.39 -10.88 -8.68
C ARG A 268 14.03 -11.28 -9.28
N SER A 269 13.06 -10.36 -9.37
CA SER A 269 11.66 -10.67 -9.74
C SER A 269 11.27 -10.36 -11.19
N GLN A 270 12.08 -9.62 -11.96
CA GLN A 270 11.62 -9.10 -13.27
C GLN A 270 11.57 -10.13 -14.41
N LYS A 271 12.31 -11.24 -14.34
CA LYS A 271 12.21 -12.34 -15.32
C LYS A 271 11.42 -13.50 -14.72
N GLY A 272 10.10 -13.32 -14.59
CA GLY A 272 9.15 -14.40 -14.22
C GLY A 272 8.14 -14.07 -13.12
N GLY A 273 8.42 -13.12 -12.21
CA GLY A 273 7.55 -12.86 -11.04
C GLY A 273 6.26 -12.13 -11.32
N HIS A 274 6.22 -11.40 -12.43
CA HIS A 274 4.99 -10.76 -12.91
C HIS A 274 3.92 -11.74 -13.42
N TYR A 275 4.18 -13.05 -13.40
CA TYR A 275 3.19 -14.05 -13.79
C TYR A 275 2.70 -14.92 -12.63
N PHE A 276 3.29 -14.83 -11.42
CA PHE A 276 2.87 -15.67 -10.30
C PHE A 276 1.37 -15.53 -10.02
N PHE A 277 0.88 -14.29 -9.86
CA PHE A 277 -0.54 -14.05 -9.63
C PHE A 277 -1.42 -14.35 -10.85
N HIS A 278 -0.85 -14.37 -12.06
CA HIS A 278 -1.59 -14.78 -13.25
C HIS A 278 -1.75 -16.30 -13.30
N THR A 279 -0.69 -17.06 -13.03
CA THR A 279 -0.76 -18.52 -12.95
C THR A 279 -1.64 -18.97 -11.80
N LEU A 280 -1.55 -18.32 -10.63
CA LEU A 280 -2.45 -18.58 -9.51
C LEU A 280 -3.91 -18.25 -9.85
N ALA A 281 -4.14 -17.17 -10.60
CA ALA A 281 -5.47 -16.84 -11.12
C ALA A 281 -6.00 -17.90 -12.11
N GLN A 282 -5.17 -18.40 -13.02
CA GLN A 282 -5.55 -19.45 -13.96
C GLN A 282 -5.90 -20.75 -13.24
N GLU A 283 -5.05 -21.18 -12.30
CA GLU A 283 -5.31 -22.34 -11.44
C GLU A 283 -6.63 -22.18 -10.69
N ALA A 284 -6.88 -21.01 -10.10
CA ALA A 284 -8.10 -20.72 -9.38
C ALA A 284 -9.35 -20.80 -10.26
N VAL A 285 -9.28 -20.32 -11.51
CA VAL A 285 -10.38 -20.44 -12.48
C VAL A 285 -10.63 -21.91 -12.82
N GLU A 286 -9.58 -22.69 -13.11
CA GLU A 286 -9.69 -24.13 -13.40
C GLU A 286 -10.32 -24.90 -12.23
N GLN A 287 -9.86 -24.63 -11.00
CA GLN A 287 -10.41 -25.25 -9.78
C GLN A 287 -11.88 -24.88 -9.56
N TYR A 288 -12.25 -23.62 -9.80
CA TYR A 288 -13.63 -23.17 -9.70
C TYR A 288 -14.54 -23.84 -10.74
N ASP A 289 -14.08 -23.93 -11.99
CA ASP A 289 -14.86 -24.52 -13.09
C ASP A 289 -15.03 -26.04 -12.94
N ALA A 290 -14.09 -26.70 -12.24
CA ALA A 290 -14.19 -28.12 -11.90
C ALA A 290 -15.22 -28.43 -10.80
N LYS A 291 -15.68 -27.44 -10.02
CA LYS A 291 -16.68 -27.64 -8.96
C LYS A 291 -18.07 -27.90 -9.55
N PRO A 292 -18.93 -28.72 -8.89
CA PRO A 292 -20.31 -28.90 -9.29
C PRO A 292 -21.11 -27.57 -9.31
N PRO A 293 -22.13 -27.42 -10.18
CA PRO A 293 -22.95 -26.21 -10.24
C PRO A 293 -23.58 -25.80 -8.91
N SER A 294 -23.92 -26.76 -8.05
CA SER A 294 -24.45 -26.51 -6.71
C SER A 294 -23.43 -25.82 -5.79
N GLU A 295 -22.16 -26.21 -5.85
CA GLU A 295 -21.08 -25.55 -5.10
C GLU A 295 -20.80 -24.16 -5.66
N GLN A 296 -20.73 -24.03 -6.99
CA GLN A 296 -20.55 -22.72 -7.64
C GLN A 296 -21.65 -21.72 -7.26
N ALA A 297 -22.90 -22.17 -7.16
CA ALA A 297 -24.02 -21.33 -6.73
C ALA A 297 -23.95 -20.93 -5.25
N SER A 298 -23.25 -21.71 -4.41
CA SER A 298 -23.10 -21.46 -2.98
C SER A 298 -21.94 -20.53 -2.62
N MET A 299 -21.12 -20.14 -3.61
CA MET A 299 -19.96 -19.27 -3.40
C MET A 299 -19.99 -18.05 -4.34
N PRO A 300 -19.42 -16.89 -3.94
CA PRO A 300 -19.24 -15.80 -4.88
C PRO A 300 -18.28 -16.20 -6.00
N THR A 301 -18.57 -15.77 -7.23
CA THR A 301 -17.65 -15.92 -8.36
C THR A 301 -16.30 -15.26 -8.03
N PRO A 302 -15.17 -15.98 -8.12
CA PRO A 302 -13.85 -15.43 -7.86
C PRO A 302 -13.54 -14.25 -8.78
N TYR A 303 -12.90 -13.23 -8.22
CA TYR A 303 -12.52 -12.03 -8.97
C TYR A 303 -11.68 -12.37 -10.20
N CYS A 304 -10.75 -13.34 -10.11
CA CYS A 304 -9.92 -13.75 -11.23
C CYS A 304 -10.73 -14.25 -12.43
N LYS A 305 -11.87 -14.94 -12.20
CA LYS A 305 -12.78 -15.41 -13.25
C LYS A 305 -13.50 -14.25 -13.91
N THR A 306 -14.06 -13.34 -13.12
CA THR A 306 -14.69 -12.11 -13.62
C THR A 306 -13.70 -11.22 -14.37
N LEU A 307 -12.47 -11.11 -13.86
CA LEU A 307 -11.40 -10.35 -14.47
C LEU A 307 -11.04 -10.93 -15.84
N ALA A 308 -10.86 -12.26 -15.95
CA ALA A 308 -10.55 -12.91 -17.22
C ALA A 308 -11.63 -12.67 -18.28
N SER A 309 -12.91 -12.79 -17.91
CA SER A 309 -14.03 -12.58 -18.84
C SER A 309 -14.17 -11.12 -19.29
N GLU A 310 -13.99 -10.17 -18.37
CA GLU A 310 -14.18 -8.75 -18.67
C GLU A 310 -12.95 -8.13 -19.36
N ALA A 311 -11.75 -8.57 -19.00
CA ALA A 311 -10.52 -8.06 -19.59
C ALA A 311 -10.32 -8.52 -21.05
N ALA A 312 -10.91 -9.66 -21.45
CA ALA A 312 -10.92 -10.11 -22.84
C ALA A 312 -11.56 -9.06 -23.78
N LYS A 313 -12.52 -8.26 -23.30
CA LYS A 313 -13.16 -7.18 -24.07
C LYS A 313 -12.19 -6.03 -24.40
N TYR A 314 -11.09 -5.92 -23.67
CA TYR A 314 -10.11 -4.85 -23.77
C TYR A 314 -8.74 -5.32 -24.26
N ASN A 315 -8.58 -6.62 -24.56
CA ASN A 315 -7.32 -7.24 -24.98
C ASN A 315 -6.14 -6.95 -24.03
N LEU A 316 -6.39 -7.00 -22.71
CA LEU A 316 -5.33 -6.73 -21.73
C LEU A 316 -4.29 -7.86 -21.71
N PRO A 317 -2.98 -7.54 -21.66
CA PRO A 317 -1.92 -8.53 -21.61
C PRO A 317 -1.85 -9.20 -20.22
N ALA A 318 -1.32 -10.42 -20.19
CA ALA A 318 -1.28 -11.26 -18.99
C ALA A 318 -0.55 -10.62 -17.78
N ASN A 319 0.45 -9.77 -18.01
CA ASN A 319 1.16 -9.05 -16.95
C ASN A 319 0.27 -7.99 -16.25
N GLU A 320 -0.68 -7.39 -16.96
CA GLU A 320 -1.65 -6.46 -16.38
C GLU A 320 -2.72 -7.21 -15.58
N LEU A 321 -3.19 -8.36 -16.10
CA LEU A 321 -4.08 -9.26 -15.35
C LEU A 321 -3.42 -9.72 -14.05
N SER A 322 -2.15 -10.15 -14.13
CA SER A 322 -1.36 -10.50 -12.95
C SER A 322 -1.26 -9.35 -11.96
N SER A 323 -1.02 -8.14 -12.45
CA SER A 323 -0.89 -6.94 -11.62
C SER A 323 -2.21 -6.59 -10.91
N LEU A 324 -3.36 -6.69 -11.60
CA LEU A 324 -4.67 -6.44 -10.99
C LEU A 324 -5.00 -7.45 -9.89
N THR A 325 -4.79 -8.73 -10.15
CA THR A 325 -5.00 -9.79 -9.15
C THR A 325 -4.03 -9.67 -7.98
N GLY A 326 -2.75 -9.42 -8.26
CA GLY A 326 -1.72 -9.19 -7.24
C GLY A 326 -1.99 -7.96 -6.38
N ASN A 327 -2.52 -6.88 -6.97
CA ASN A 327 -2.90 -5.67 -6.24
C ASN A 327 -4.03 -5.94 -5.25
N LEU A 328 -5.05 -6.73 -5.63
CA LEU A 328 -6.13 -7.12 -4.71
C LEU A 328 -5.59 -7.91 -3.51
N PHE A 329 -4.83 -8.96 -3.80
CA PHE A 329 -4.32 -9.86 -2.78
C PHE A 329 -3.29 -9.17 -1.87
N GLY A 330 -2.25 -8.57 -2.45
CA GLY A 330 -1.15 -7.96 -1.70
C GLY A 330 -1.59 -6.77 -0.86
N ALA A 331 -2.38 -5.85 -1.42
CA ALA A 331 -2.80 -4.65 -0.69
C ALA A 331 -3.78 -4.97 0.44
N GLY A 332 -4.71 -5.92 0.23
CA GLY A 332 -5.73 -6.25 1.22
C GLY A 332 -5.21 -7.04 2.42
N ALA A 333 -4.19 -7.89 2.22
CA ALA A 333 -3.61 -8.70 3.28
C ALA A 333 -2.81 -7.87 4.31
N ASP A 334 -1.84 -7.08 3.85
CA ASP A 334 -0.93 -6.33 4.72
C ASP A 334 -1.63 -5.16 5.44
N THR A 335 -2.46 -4.39 4.73
CA THR A 335 -3.06 -3.17 5.30
C THR A 335 -4.19 -3.46 6.30
N SER A 336 -5.04 -4.45 6.02
CA SER A 336 -6.15 -4.79 6.91
C SER A 336 -5.64 -5.44 8.20
N SER A 337 -4.65 -6.33 8.12
CA SER A 337 -4.03 -6.92 9.30
C SER A 337 -3.33 -5.87 10.16
N SER A 338 -2.57 -4.95 9.56
CA SER A 338 -1.91 -3.84 10.26
C SER A 338 -2.90 -2.91 10.98
N THR A 339 -4.08 -2.68 10.40
CA THR A 339 -5.18 -1.92 11.02
C THR A 339 -5.71 -2.66 12.26
N LEU A 340 -5.91 -3.98 12.16
CA LEU A 340 -6.41 -4.78 13.28
C LEU A 340 -5.37 -4.95 14.41
N ILE A 341 -4.07 -5.00 14.08
CA ILE A 341 -2.99 -5.02 15.08
C ILE A 341 -2.94 -3.65 15.81
N THR A 342 -3.17 -2.55 15.09
CA THR A 342 -3.33 -1.21 15.69
C THR A 342 -4.53 -1.15 16.65
N PHE A 343 -5.63 -1.82 16.30
CA PHE A 343 -6.77 -1.97 17.21
C PHE A 343 -6.38 -2.67 18.53
N ILE A 344 -5.63 -3.78 18.49
CA ILE A 344 -5.15 -4.46 19.70
C ILE A 344 -4.29 -3.54 20.57
N LEU A 345 -3.41 -2.74 19.94
CA LEU A 345 -2.59 -1.74 20.64
C LEU A 345 -3.46 -0.67 21.32
N ALA A 346 -4.49 -0.18 20.62
CA ALA A 346 -5.43 0.80 21.17
C ALA A 346 -6.17 0.26 22.41
N CYS A 347 -6.63 -1.00 22.38
CA CYS A 347 -7.28 -1.63 23.53
C CYS A 347 -6.34 -1.68 24.75
N CYS A 348 -5.07 -2.05 24.55
CA CYS A 348 -4.09 -2.13 25.63
C CYS A 348 -3.69 -0.76 26.20
N ALA A 349 -3.57 0.25 25.32
CA ALA A 349 -3.12 1.58 25.70
C ALA A 349 -4.24 2.47 26.26
N PHE A 350 -5.49 2.25 25.83
CA PHE A 350 -6.67 3.07 26.17
C PHE A 350 -7.88 2.18 26.54
N PRO A 351 -7.79 1.40 27.63
CA PRO A 351 -8.83 0.45 28.01
C PRO A 351 -10.17 1.12 28.32
N GLU A 352 -10.20 2.40 28.70
CA GLU A 352 -11.43 3.13 28.95
C GLU A 352 -12.32 3.25 27.71
N ALA A 353 -11.71 3.41 26.53
CA ALA A 353 -12.45 3.45 25.26
C ALA A 353 -13.05 2.06 24.96
N MET A 354 -12.27 0.99 25.19
CA MET A 354 -12.74 -0.39 25.02
C MET A 354 -13.93 -0.69 25.94
N HIS A 355 -13.83 -0.36 27.23
CA HIS A 355 -14.91 -0.60 28.21
C HIS A 355 -16.20 0.14 27.85
N LYS A 356 -16.10 1.36 27.30
CA LYS A 356 -17.28 2.12 26.86
C LYS A 356 -17.95 1.46 25.65
N ALA A 357 -17.16 0.98 24.68
CA ALA A 357 -17.69 0.23 23.55
C ALA A 357 -18.31 -1.10 23.99
N GLN A 358 -17.67 -1.82 24.90
CA GLN A 358 -18.19 -3.06 25.48
C GLN A 358 -19.55 -2.84 26.16
N LYS A 359 -19.70 -1.78 26.96
CA LYS A 359 -20.99 -1.45 27.60
C LYS A 359 -22.11 -1.21 26.59
N GLU A 360 -21.82 -0.52 25.47
CA GLU A 360 -22.78 -0.30 24.39
C GLU A 360 -23.16 -1.63 23.72
N ILE A 361 -22.17 -2.45 23.40
CA ILE A 361 -22.37 -3.77 22.81
C ILE A 361 -23.21 -4.66 23.72
N ASP A 362 -22.92 -4.70 25.02
CA ASP A 362 -23.64 -5.54 25.98
C ASP A 362 -25.14 -5.16 26.05
N ALA A 363 -25.45 -3.86 25.96
CA ALA A 363 -26.82 -3.35 26.00
C ALA A 363 -27.62 -3.68 24.72
N VAL A 364 -26.96 -3.78 23.56
CA VAL A 364 -27.61 -3.96 22.25
C VAL A 364 -27.60 -5.42 21.79
N VAL A 365 -26.48 -6.11 21.98
CA VAL A 365 -26.22 -7.46 21.44
C VAL A 365 -26.40 -8.54 22.52
N GLY A 366 -25.95 -8.25 23.75
CA GLY A 366 -25.90 -9.23 24.84
C GLY A 366 -24.85 -10.34 24.62
N PRO A 367 -24.79 -11.34 25.51
CA PRO A 367 -23.75 -12.39 25.49
C PRO A 367 -24.09 -13.61 24.59
N GLY A 368 -25.35 -13.76 24.16
CA GLY A 368 -25.82 -15.00 23.51
C GLY A 368 -25.44 -15.17 22.03
N ARG A 369 -24.97 -14.11 21.36
CA ARG A 369 -24.51 -14.11 19.96
C ARG A 369 -23.42 -13.07 19.73
N SER A 370 -22.56 -13.28 18.73
CA SER A 370 -21.61 -12.24 18.31
C SER A 370 -22.28 -11.10 17.50
N PRO A 371 -21.66 -9.90 17.42
CA PRO A 371 -22.18 -8.78 16.64
C PRO A 371 -22.29 -9.06 15.14
N HIS A 372 -23.23 -8.39 14.48
CA HIS A 372 -23.46 -8.40 13.04
C HIS A 372 -23.62 -6.96 12.50
N TRP A 373 -23.47 -6.72 11.19
CA TRP A 373 -23.60 -5.37 10.61
C TRP A 373 -24.98 -4.74 10.85
N ASP A 374 -26.01 -5.55 11.05
CA ASP A 374 -27.37 -5.06 11.33
C ASP A 374 -27.47 -4.39 12.71
N ASP A 375 -26.50 -4.61 13.60
CA ASP A 375 -26.40 -3.92 14.88
C ASP A 375 -25.80 -2.52 14.75
N SER A 376 -25.04 -2.25 13.67
CA SER A 376 -24.29 -0.99 13.48
C SER A 376 -25.13 0.29 13.67
N PRO A 377 -26.38 0.40 13.20
CA PRO A 377 -27.20 1.59 13.45
C PRO A 377 -27.44 1.89 14.93
N ASN A 378 -27.41 0.86 15.79
CA ASN A 378 -27.63 0.96 17.23
C ASN A 378 -26.33 0.98 18.04
N LEU A 379 -25.16 0.95 17.38
CA LEU A 379 -23.84 0.96 18.01
C LEU A 379 -23.03 2.22 17.61
N PRO A 380 -23.52 3.45 17.90
CA PRO A 380 -22.85 4.67 17.50
C PRO A 380 -21.45 4.82 18.11
N TYR A 381 -21.21 4.35 19.34
CA TYR A 381 -19.88 4.38 19.94
C TYR A 381 -18.93 3.40 19.25
N VAL A 382 -19.36 2.17 18.92
CA VAL A 382 -18.52 1.22 18.14
C VAL A 382 -18.23 1.78 16.74
N ASN A 383 -19.20 2.43 16.10
CA ASN A 383 -18.96 3.09 14.81
C ASN A 383 -17.88 4.18 14.93
N ALA A 384 -17.94 4.99 16.00
CA ALA A 384 -16.92 5.98 16.31
C ALA A 384 -15.55 5.34 16.63
N TYR A 385 -15.55 4.21 17.34
CA TYR A 385 -14.35 3.45 17.70
C TYR A 385 -13.61 2.99 16.45
N VAL A 386 -14.33 2.41 15.48
CA VAL A 386 -13.75 1.95 14.21
C VAL A 386 -13.19 3.11 13.39
N ARG A 387 -13.86 4.27 13.39
CA ARG A 387 -13.32 5.49 12.74
C ARG A 387 -12.02 5.94 13.40
N GLU A 388 -11.95 5.89 14.73
CA GLU A 388 -10.73 6.25 15.47
C GLU A 388 -9.59 5.25 15.24
N VAL A 389 -9.87 3.95 15.09
CA VAL A 389 -8.85 2.95 14.66
C VAL A 389 -8.24 3.33 13.32
N LEU A 390 -9.07 3.75 12.35
CA LEU A 390 -8.61 4.14 11.02
C LEU A 390 -7.84 5.46 11.03
N ARG A 391 -8.15 6.38 11.95
CA ARG A 391 -7.50 7.69 12.06
C ARG A 391 -6.20 7.65 12.89
N TRP A 392 -6.26 7.12 14.11
CA TRP A 392 -5.25 7.29 15.17
C TRP A 392 -3.85 6.92 14.72
N ARG A 393 -3.71 5.77 14.03
CA ARG A 393 -2.45 5.30 13.45
C ARG A 393 -2.73 4.69 12.08
N SER A 394 -3.09 5.56 11.13
CA SER A 394 -3.32 5.19 9.72
C SER A 394 -2.17 4.34 9.16
N VAL A 395 -2.50 3.22 8.51
CA VAL A 395 -1.48 2.33 7.91
C VAL A 395 -0.72 3.05 6.79
N ALA A 396 -1.44 3.59 5.78
CA ALA A 396 -0.84 4.30 4.66
C ALA A 396 -0.46 5.74 5.07
N ILE A 397 0.67 5.89 5.75
CA ILE A 397 0.94 7.10 6.54
C ILE A 397 1.24 8.36 5.72
N ILE A 398 1.65 8.18 4.47
CA ILE A 398 1.80 9.28 3.51
C ILE A 398 0.67 9.24 2.45
N GLY A 399 -0.49 8.65 2.75
CA GLY A 399 -1.64 8.67 1.86
C GLY A 399 -1.45 7.90 0.55
N GLY A 400 -0.54 6.93 0.54
CA GLY A 400 -0.21 6.10 -0.63
C GLY A 400 0.77 6.78 -1.58
N GLN A 401 0.65 6.47 -2.87
CA GLN A 401 1.61 6.91 -3.88
C GLN A 401 1.43 8.38 -4.26
N PRO A 402 2.53 9.09 -4.55
CA PRO A 402 2.47 10.50 -4.88
C PRO A 402 1.59 10.72 -6.11
N HIS A 403 0.80 11.78 -6.06
CA HIS A 403 0.07 12.30 -7.18
C HIS A 403 0.98 13.15 -8.06
N SER A 404 0.58 13.36 -9.30
CA SER A 404 1.24 14.29 -10.21
C SER A 404 0.17 15.11 -10.94
N PRO A 405 0.28 16.44 -10.95
CA PRO A 405 -0.59 17.26 -11.76
C PRO A 405 -0.26 17.08 -13.26
N THR A 406 -1.29 17.01 -14.11
CA THR A 406 -1.13 16.90 -15.57
C THR A 406 -0.88 18.23 -16.26
N GLN A 407 -1.03 19.35 -15.54
CA GLN A 407 -0.81 20.71 -16.00
C GLN A 407 -0.35 21.57 -14.82
N ASP A 408 0.25 22.73 -15.08
CA ASP A 408 0.56 23.69 -14.03
C ASP A 408 -0.74 24.12 -13.33
N ASP A 409 -0.67 24.25 -12.01
CA ASP A 409 -1.76 24.73 -11.18
C ASP A 409 -1.23 25.79 -10.20
N THR A 410 -2.13 26.63 -9.69
CA THR A 410 -1.81 27.60 -8.63
C THR A 410 -2.69 27.35 -7.43
N TYR A 411 -2.07 27.32 -6.25
CA TYR A 411 -2.74 27.19 -4.97
C TYR A 411 -2.24 28.25 -4.00
N ASN A 412 -3.14 29.13 -3.53
CA ASN A 412 -2.82 30.24 -2.63
C ASN A 412 -1.60 31.08 -3.08
N GLY A 413 -1.52 31.35 -4.40
CA GLY A 413 -0.43 32.12 -5.01
C GLY A 413 0.86 31.32 -5.28
N TRP A 414 0.95 30.07 -4.85
CA TRP A 414 2.07 29.19 -5.16
C TRP A 414 1.83 28.37 -6.42
N LEU A 415 2.85 28.28 -7.27
CA LEU A 415 2.90 27.42 -8.43
C LEU A 415 3.13 25.97 -8.02
N ILE A 416 2.30 25.05 -8.54
CA ILE A 416 2.50 23.61 -8.50
C ILE A 416 2.72 23.15 -9.96
N PRO A 417 3.98 22.89 -10.37
CA PRO A 417 4.29 22.57 -11.76
C PRO A 417 3.74 21.22 -12.20
N ALA A 418 3.35 21.09 -13.48
CA ALA A 418 3.02 19.84 -14.13
C ALA A 418 4.12 18.79 -13.94
N GLY A 419 3.76 17.54 -13.69
CA GLY A 419 4.72 16.45 -13.54
C GLY A 419 5.47 16.40 -12.19
N SER A 420 5.28 17.41 -11.31
CA SER A 420 5.87 17.41 -9.98
C SER A 420 5.29 16.30 -9.09
N TRP A 421 6.03 15.91 -8.05
CA TRP A 421 5.52 14.97 -7.07
C TRP A 421 4.66 15.73 -6.06
N VAL A 422 3.43 15.27 -5.81
CA VAL A 422 2.52 15.87 -4.82
C VAL A 422 2.06 14.77 -3.88
N GLN A 423 2.49 14.84 -2.62
CA GLN A 423 2.32 13.78 -1.62
C GLN A 423 1.47 14.30 -0.46
N GLY A 424 0.45 13.51 -0.06
CA GLY A 424 -0.28 13.79 1.17
C GLY A 424 0.47 13.27 2.39
N ASN A 425 0.51 14.01 3.48
CA ASN A 425 1.08 13.53 4.75
C ASN A 425 -0.06 13.15 5.69
N VAL A 426 -0.54 11.90 5.62
CA VAL A 426 -1.65 11.46 6.48
C VAL A 426 -1.26 11.50 7.96
N TRP A 427 0.02 11.28 8.31
CA TRP A 427 0.51 11.52 9.68
C TRP A 427 0.19 12.94 10.14
N ALA A 428 0.68 13.95 9.42
CA ALA A 428 0.45 15.35 9.80
C ALA A 428 -1.04 15.71 9.81
N ILE A 429 -1.81 15.23 8.83
CA ILE A 429 -3.24 15.50 8.72
C ILE A 429 -4.01 14.89 9.91
N HIS A 430 -3.69 13.66 10.31
CA HIS A 430 -4.35 12.99 11.44
C HIS A 430 -3.80 13.41 12.80
N HIS A 431 -2.63 14.06 12.85
CA HIS A 431 -2.02 14.61 14.06
C HIS A 431 -2.17 16.13 14.19
N ASN A 432 -2.95 16.77 13.32
CA ASN A 432 -3.22 18.18 13.44
C ASN A 432 -4.22 18.42 14.58
N GLU A 433 -3.76 19.04 15.67
CA GLU A 433 -4.56 19.36 16.86
C GLU A 433 -5.77 20.25 16.58
N LYS A 434 -5.76 20.99 15.47
CA LYS A 434 -6.89 21.82 15.04
C LYS A 434 -8.12 20.97 14.74
N GLU A 435 -7.94 19.86 14.02
CA GLU A 435 -9.01 18.92 13.68
C GLU A 435 -9.11 17.76 14.68
N PHE A 436 -7.99 17.38 15.31
CA PHE A 436 -7.92 16.27 16.25
C PHE A 436 -7.21 16.67 17.54
N PRO A 437 -7.89 17.33 18.50
CA PRO A 437 -7.33 17.62 19.81
C PRO A 437 -6.84 16.34 20.50
N ASP A 438 -5.69 16.41 21.15
CA ASP A 438 -4.94 15.26 21.70
C ASP A 438 -4.82 14.11 20.69
N PRO A 439 -4.11 14.32 19.55
CA PRO A 439 -4.17 13.42 18.41
C PRO A 439 -3.59 12.02 18.69
N ASP A 440 -2.66 11.94 19.65
CA ASP A 440 -2.05 10.69 20.13
C ASP A 440 -2.92 9.91 21.11
N ARG A 441 -3.98 10.53 21.66
CA ARG A 441 -4.98 9.84 22.47
C ARG A 441 -5.99 9.15 21.57
N PHE A 442 -6.17 7.85 21.76
CA PHE A 442 -7.27 7.12 21.13
C PHE A 442 -8.59 7.53 21.79
N TYR A 443 -9.39 8.36 21.11
CA TYR A 443 -10.57 8.97 21.70
C TYR A 443 -11.78 8.94 20.75
N PRO A 444 -12.51 7.80 20.67
CA PRO A 444 -13.65 7.63 19.77
C PRO A 444 -14.73 8.71 19.89
N ASP A 445 -14.94 9.20 21.11
CA ASP A 445 -15.86 10.27 21.46
C ASP A 445 -15.79 11.51 20.56
N ARG A 446 -14.63 11.79 19.93
CA ARG A 446 -14.45 12.90 18.96
C ARG A 446 -15.36 12.81 17.72
N TYR A 447 -15.94 11.64 17.44
CA TYR A 447 -16.86 11.45 16.32
C TYR A 447 -18.34 11.65 16.70
N LEU A 448 -18.65 11.70 18.01
CA LEU A 448 -20.03 11.80 18.51
C LEU A 448 -20.52 13.25 18.54
N ASP A 449 -21.79 13.44 18.20
CA ASP A 449 -22.44 14.75 18.31
C ASP A 449 -22.47 15.23 19.77
N GLY A 450 -22.24 16.53 19.96
CA GLY A 450 -22.21 17.16 21.28
C GLY A 450 -20.93 16.96 22.08
N ASN A 451 -19.91 16.26 21.56
CA ASN A 451 -18.60 16.15 22.22
C ASN A 451 -17.70 17.35 21.91
N ASP A 452 -17.02 17.90 22.92
CA ASP A 452 -16.14 19.07 22.79
C ASP A 452 -14.94 18.85 21.85
N HIS A 453 -14.52 17.60 21.65
CA HIS A 453 -13.41 17.25 20.75
C HIS A 453 -13.86 17.04 19.31
N LYS A 454 -15.17 17.10 19.02
CA LYS A 454 -15.66 17.03 17.65
C LYS A 454 -15.33 18.32 16.93
N ARG A 455 -14.50 18.22 15.89
CA ARG A 455 -14.12 19.34 15.01
C ARG A 455 -14.61 19.09 13.59
N ALA A 456 -14.73 20.17 12.83
CA ALA A 456 -15.02 20.07 11.41
C ALA A 456 -13.84 19.41 10.69
N PHE A 457 -14.13 18.46 9.82
CA PHE A 457 -13.15 17.78 8.98
C PHE A 457 -13.71 17.68 7.56
N PRO A 458 -12.91 17.87 6.50
CA PRO A 458 -13.42 17.78 5.14
C PRO A 458 -13.76 16.33 4.76
N GLY A 459 -14.99 16.14 4.28
CA GLY A 459 -15.55 14.84 3.90
C GLY A 459 -16.22 14.08 5.06
N ASP A 460 -17.13 13.17 4.70
CA ASP A 460 -18.10 12.62 5.67
C ASP A 460 -17.54 11.58 6.63
N ARG A 461 -16.36 11.01 6.32
CA ARG A 461 -15.74 9.95 7.12
C ARG A 461 -15.02 10.47 8.36
N GLY A 462 -14.57 11.72 8.35
CA GLY A 462 -13.76 12.30 9.43
C GLY A 462 -12.34 11.72 9.54
N TYR A 463 -11.82 11.13 8.45
CA TYR A 463 -10.43 10.70 8.28
C TYR A 463 -10.07 10.62 6.78
N MET A 464 -8.79 10.37 6.47
CA MET A 464 -8.20 10.36 5.11
C MET A 464 -7.30 9.14 4.84
N THR A 465 -7.49 8.07 5.61
CA THR A 465 -6.68 6.83 5.60
C THR A 465 -6.60 6.15 4.23
N PHE A 466 -7.62 6.34 3.37
CA PHE A 466 -7.73 5.68 2.07
C PHE A 466 -7.30 6.55 0.88
N GLY A 467 -6.67 7.70 1.14
CA GLY A 467 -6.27 8.65 0.11
C GLY A 467 -7.47 9.41 -0.48
N TRP A 468 -7.32 9.91 -1.71
CA TRP A 468 -8.20 10.97 -2.24
C TRP A 468 -8.57 10.81 -3.71
N GLY A 469 -9.70 11.40 -4.07
CA GLY A 469 -10.15 11.64 -5.43
C GLY A 469 -10.14 10.40 -6.31
N ARG A 470 -9.68 10.56 -7.54
CA ARG A 470 -9.65 9.48 -8.56
C ARG A 470 -8.73 8.32 -8.20
N ARG A 471 -7.84 8.51 -7.22
CA ARG A 471 -6.88 7.50 -6.76
C ARG A 471 -7.18 6.97 -5.36
N VAL A 472 -8.34 7.31 -4.79
CA VAL A 472 -8.83 6.75 -3.52
C VAL A 472 -8.72 5.22 -3.55
N CYS A 473 -8.46 4.58 -2.42
CA CYS A 473 -8.29 3.13 -2.34
C CYS A 473 -9.46 2.38 -3.01
N SER A 474 -9.17 1.44 -3.91
CA SER A 474 -10.20 0.61 -4.54
C SER A 474 -10.93 -0.26 -3.53
N GLY A 475 -10.21 -0.77 -2.53
CA GLY A 475 -10.70 -1.70 -1.51
C GLY A 475 -11.28 -1.02 -0.27
N GLN A 476 -11.55 0.29 -0.31
CA GLN A 476 -12.00 1.02 0.88
C GLN A 476 -13.26 0.41 1.51
N ALA A 477 -14.29 0.13 0.71
CA ALA A 477 -15.53 -0.45 1.21
C ALA A 477 -15.30 -1.84 1.84
N LEU A 478 -14.44 -2.66 1.24
CA LEU A 478 -14.08 -3.98 1.76
C LEU A 478 -13.37 -3.88 3.11
N ALA A 479 -12.40 -2.97 3.20
CA ALA A 479 -11.63 -2.74 4.42
C ALA A 479 -12.48 -2.17 5.55
N GLU A 480 -13.33 -1.16 5.27
CA GLU A 480 -14.24 -0.58 6.26
C GLU A 480 -15.24 -1.64 6.78
N GLN A 481 -15.82 -2.45 5.89
CA GLN A 481 -16.76 -3.52 6.26
C GLN A 481 -16.10 -4.60 7.14
N GLY A 482 -14.92 -5.07 6.75
CA GLY A 482 -14.17 -6.12 7.46
C GLY A 482 -13.58 -5.65 8.79
N THR A 483 -13.08 -4.41 8.83
CA THR A 483 -12.56 -3.81 10.07
C THR A 483 -13.68 -3.66 11.08
N TRP A 484 -14.84 -3.15 10.66
CA TRP A 484 -15.98 -2.94 11.55
C TRP A 484 -16.41 -4.25 12.25
N ILE A 485 -16.66 -5.31 11.48
CA ILE A 485 -17.18 -6.57 12.05
C ILE A 485 -16.14 -7.24 12.97
N THR A 486 -14.86 -7.16 12.60
CA THR A 486 -13.79 -7.79 13.39
C THR A 486 -13.56 -7.03 14.69
N VAL A 487 -13.50 -5.69 14.64
CA VAL A 487 -13.39 -4.85 15.83
C VAL A 487 -14.58 -5.04 16.76
N ALA A 488 -15.81 -4.97 16.24
CA ALA A 488 -17.02 -5.15 17.05
C ALA A 488 -17.02 -6.52 17.76
N ARG A 489 -16.66 -7.60 17.04
CA ARG A 489 -16.62 -8.95 17.64
C ARG A 489 -15.52 -9.11 18.68
N LEU A 490 -14.34 -8.55 18.45
CA LEU A 490 -13.25 -8.64 19.41
C LEU A 490 -13.52 -7.80 20.67
N LEU A 491 -14.13 -6.62 20.51
CA LEU A 491 -14.62 -5.81 21.64
C LEU A 491 -15.70 -6.56 22.44
N TRP A 492 -16.68 -7.15 21.76
CA TRP A 492 -17.73 -7.97 22.37
C TRP A 492 -17.14 -9.13 23.17
N GLY A 493 -16.14 -9.80 22.59
CA GLY A 493 -15.71 -11.11 23.03
C GLY A 493 -14.59 -11.14 24.07
N PHE A 494 -13.68 -10.17 24.06
CA PHE A 494 -12.44 -10.22 24.82
C PHE A 494 -12.21 -8.98 25.67
N ASP A 495 -11.63 -9.19 26.84
CA ASP A 495 -10.86 -8.20 27.60
C ASP A 495 -9.41 -8.26 27.11
N ILE A 496 -8.96 -7.21 26.42
CA ILE A 496 -7.63 -7.10 25.80
C ILE A 496 -6.82 -6.09 26.61
N LYS A 497 -5.80 -6.57 27.31
CA LYS A 497 -5.05 -5.76 28.28
C LYS A 497 -3.55 -5.96 28.20
N LYS A 498 -2.82 -5.04 28.83
CA LYS A 498 -1.37 -5.17 29.02
C LYS A 498 -1.06 -6.48 29.75
N THR A 499 -0.03 -7.18 29.30
CA THR A 499 0.43 -8.38 30.00
C THR A 499 1.06 -8.00 31.34
N ARG A 500 1.08 -8.94 32.29
CA ARG A 500 1.75 -8.76 33.58
C ARG A 500 3.05 -9.55 33.61
N ASP A 501 4.11 -8.89 34.08
CA ASP A 501 5.40 -9.54 34.29
C ASP A 501 5.25 -10.64 35.36
N PRO A 502 5.59 -11.92 35.07
CA PRO A 502 5.41 -13.01 36.01
C PRO A 502 6.27 -12.92 37.29
N GLN A 503 7.39 -12.20 37.24
CA GLN A 503 8.31 -12.03 38.37
C GLN A 503 7.90 -10.85 39.26
N THR A 504 7.40 -9.76 38.67
CA THR A 504 7.10 -8.52 39.40
C THR A 504 5.61 -8.25 39.62
N GLY A 505 4.72 -8.94 38.88
CA GLY A 505 3.27 -8.74 38.87
C GLY A 505 2.80 -7.41 38.27
N ARG A 506 3.73 -6.56 37.81
CA ARG A 506 3.46 -5.25 37.22
C ARG A 506 3.06 -5.39 35.76
N GLU A 507 2.23 -4.47 35.29
CA GLU A 507 1.87 -4.39 33.87
C GLU A 507 3.08 -3.97 33.04
N VAL A 508 3.25 -4.63 31.91
CA VAL A 508 4.24 -4.26 30.89
C VAL A 508 3.62 -3.19 30.01
N ASP A 509 4.19 -1.99 30.03
CA ASP A 509 3.70 -0.90 29.19
C ASP A 509 3.86 -1.20 27.70
N VAL A 510 2.89 -0.72 26.92
CA VAL A 510 2.90 -0.76 25.46
C VAL A 510 3.28 0.62 24.92
N ASP A 511 4.21 0.66 23.96
CA ASP A 511 4.65 1.91 23.34
C ASP A 511 3.78 2.24 22.12
N ILE A 512 3.00 3.32 22.23
CA ILE A 512 2.09 3.80 21.17
C ILE A 512 2.81 4.39 19.94
N PHE A 513 4.15 4.53 19.99
CA PHE A 513 5.00 5.01 18.91
C PHE A 513 5.88 3.91 18.30
N ALA A 514 5.87 2.70 18.88
CA ALA A 514 6.61 1.53 18.39
C ALA A 514 5.98 0.96 17.11
N TYR A 515 6.18 1.68 16.01
CA TYR A 515 5.73 1.33 14.66
C TYR A 515 6.91 1.16 13.71
N THR A 516 6.72 0.30 12.70
CA THR A 516 7.66 0.09 11.59
C THR A 516 7.91 1.37 10.78
N ASN A 517 8.95 1.34 9.92
CA ASN A 517 9.45 2.51 9.20
C ASN A 517 8.92 2.66 7.76
N GLY A 518 8.16 1.69 7.26
CA GLY A 518 7.66 1.65 5.89
C GLY A 518 6.49 2.60 5.63
N LEU A 519 6.12 2.76 4.35
CA LEU A 519 4.95 3.55 3.93
C LEU A 519 3.66 3.02 4.56
N ASN A 520 3.55 1.70 4.64
CA ASN A 520 2.54 1.01 5.43
C ASN A 520 3.14 0.76 6.82
N MET A 521 2.76 1.58 7.80
CA MET A 521 3.19 1.35 9.17
C MET A 521 2.32 0.31 9.85
N ARG A 522 2.94 -0.47 10.73
CA ARG A 522 2.26 -1.39 11.65
C ARG A 522 2.93 -1.36 13.01
N PRO A 523 2.21 -1.67 14.10
CA PRO A 523 2.84 -1.85 15.41
C PRO A 523 3.94 -2.92 15.33
N VAL A 524 5.05 -2.67 16.01
CA VAL A 524 6.01 -3.71 16.36
C VAL A 524 5.30 -4.70 17.29
N PRO A 525 5.43 -6.02 17.10
CA PRO A 525 4.78 -7.00 17.97
C PRO A 525 5.09 -6.74 19.46
N PHE A 526 4.06 -6.80 20.29
CA PHE A 526 4.14 -6.60 21.73
C PHE A 526 3.33 -7.70 22.45
N LYS A 527 3.58 -7.88 23.74
CA LYS A 527 2.83 -8.86 24.55
C LYS A 527 1.56 -8.23 25.10
N CYS A 528 0.45 -8.96 25.04
CA CYS A 528 -0.81 -8.58 25.63
C CYS A 528 -1.59 -9.82 26.08
N ASP A 529 -2.46 -9.66 27.07
CA ASP A 529 -3.35 -10.71 27.53
C ASP A 529 -4.70 -10.52 26.84
N ILE A 530 -5.17 -11.53 26.13
CA ILE A 530 -6.46 -11.54 25.42
C ILE A 530 -7.33 -12.61 26.08
N VAL A 531 -8.30 -12.18 26.88
CA VAL A 531 -9.07 -13.09 27.76
C VAL A 531 -10.56 -13.00 27.42
N PRO A 532 -11.27 -14.13 27.23
CA PRO A 532 -12.73 -14.10 27.04
C PRO A 532 -13.42 -13.39 28.20
N ARG A 533 -14.44 -12.57 27.91
CA ARG A 533 -15.14 -11.76 28.93
C ARG A 533 -16.05 -12.59 29.85
N SER A 534 -16.54 -13.74 29.39
CA SER A 534 -17.36 -14.66 30.17
C SER A 534 -17.32 -16.09 29.59
N GLU A 535 -17.76 -17.08 30.37
CA GLU A 535 -17.87 -18.45 29.89
C GLU A 535 -18.96 -18.60 28.80
N GLU A 536 -20.07 -17.86 28.90
CA GLU A 536 -21.13 -17.86 27.87
C GLU A 536 -20.62 -17.33 26.51
N ILE A 537 -19.77 -16.30 26.54
CA ILE A 537 -19.13 -15.76 25.33
C ILE A 537 -18.13 -16.78 24.77
N LYS A 538 -17.38 -17.46 25.63
CA LYS A 538 -16.45 -18.52 25.23
C LYS A 538 -17.18 -19.70 24.55
N ASP A 539 -18.31 -20.13 25.10
CA ASP A 539 -19.16 -21.16 24.47
C ASP A 539 -19.68 -20.69 23.11
N SER A 540 -20.05 -19.42 23.02
CA SER A 540 -20.47 -18.80 21.76
C SER A 540 -19.35 -18.76 20.71
N PHE A 541 -18.09 -18.50 21.10
CA PHE A 541 -16.94 -18.59 20.19
C PHE A 541 -16.75 -19.98 19.60
N VAL A 542 -16.83 -21.02 20.43
CA VAL A 542 -16.67 -22.40 19.98
C VAL A 542 -17.79 -22.75 19.01
N ARG A 543 -19.04 -22.51 19.41
CA ARG A 543 -20.23 -22.80 18.60
C ARG A 543 -20.21 -22.06 17.25
N GLU A 544 -20.02 -20.74 17.28
CA GLU A 544 -20.04 -19.93 16.06
C GLU A 544 -18.79 -20.13 15.21
N GLY A 545 -17.62 -20.34 15.82
CA GLY A 545 -16.37 -20.59 15.12
C GLY A 545 -16.36 -21.95 14.41
N GLU A 546 -16.86 -23.00 15.04
CA GLU A 546 -17.01 -24.31 14.40
C GLU A 546 -18.02 -24.28 13.26
N GLN A 547 -19.13 -23.55 13.41
CA GLN A 547 -20.07 -23.34 12.31
C GLN A 547 -19.43 -22.56 11.16
N ALA A 548 -18.71 -21.47 11.47
CA ALA A 548 -18.00 -20.68 10.47
C ALA A 548 -16.97 -21.53 9.70
N LEU A 549 -16.25 -22.42 10.37
CA LEU A 549 -15.33 -23.35 9.72
C LEU A 549 -16.06 -24.29 8.76
N LYS A 550 -17.25 -24.80 9.14
CA LYS A 550 -18.09 -25.64 8.25
C LYS A 550 -18.55 -24.86 7.03
N ASP A 551 -19.03 -23.64 7.21
CA ASP A 551 -19.53 -22.78 6.14
C ASP A 551 -18.40 -22.41 5.16
N LEU A 552 -17.18 -22.25 5.67
CA LEU A 552 -16.00 -21.92 4.88
C LEU A 552 -15.38 -23.13 4.14
N ARG A 553 -15.84 -24.37 4.38
CA ARG A 553 -15.30 -25.57 3.72
C ARG A 553 -15.41 -25.54 2.20
N VAL A 554 -16.44 -24.87 1.66
CA VAL A 554 -16.61 -24.70 0.21
C VAL A 554 -15.41 -24.00 -0.45
N HIS A 555 -14.63 -23.26 0.34
CA HIS A 555 -13.43 -22.55 -0.11
C HIS A 555 -12.13 -23.28 0.23
N GLU A 556 -12.17 -24.46 0.85
CA GLU A 556 -10.95 -25.24 1.11
C GLU A 556 -10.32 -25.71 -0.20
N GLY A 557 -8.99 -25.61 -0.27
CA GLY A 557 -8.22 -26.00 -1.44
C GLY A 557 -6.73 -25.74 -1.24
N GLU A 558 -5.91 -26.51 -1.96
CA GLU A 558 -4.46 -26.35 -2.00
C GLU A 558 -4.04 -25.71 -3.32
N SER A 559 -3.03 -24.83 -3.28
CA SER A 559 -2.40 -24.29 -4.48
C SER A 559 -1.20 -25.15 -4.87
N LYS A 560 -1.11 -25.52 -6.15
CA LYS A 560 0.03 -26.25 -6.71
C LYS A 560 1.30 -25.40 -6.71
N TYR A 561 1.16 -24.08 -6.82
CA TYR A 561 2.28 -23.16 -6.94
C TYR A 561 2.60 -22.44 -5.62
N ARG A 562 3.89 -22.42 -5.25
CA ARG A 562 4.46 -21.54 -4.22
C ARG A 562 5.31 -20.49 -4.91
N MET A 563 5.32 -19.23 -4.47
CA MET A 563 6.07 -18.18 -5.15
C MET A 563 7.58 -18.52 -5.16
N SER A 564 8.15 -19.06 -4.08
CA SER A 564 9.55 -19.51 -3.99
C SER A 564 9.93 -20.63 -4.97
N THR A 565 9.05 -21.64 -5.17
CA THR A 565 9.33 -22.78 -6.06
C THR A 565 8.95 -22.50 -7.50
N PHE A 566 7.93 -21.65 -7.73
CA PHE A 566 7.49 -21.20 -9.04
C PHE A 566 8.66 -20.60 -9.83
N TYR A 567 9.52 -19.81 -9.17
CA TYR A 567 10.71 -19.25 -9.82
C TYR A 567 11.72 -20.30 -10.25
N LEU A 568 11.90 -21.36 -9.45
CA LEU A 568 12.83 -22.44 -9.77
C LEU A 568 12.28 -23.34 -10.88
N GLU A 569 10.97 -23.57 -10.89
CA GLU A 569 10.25 -24.35 -11.90
C GLU A 569 10.15 -23.62 -13.24
N GLN A 570 9.83 -22.33 -13.24
CA GLN A 570 9.89 -21.48 -14.45
C GLN A 570 11.31 -21.44 -15.01
N LYS A 571 12.33 -21.25 -14.15
CA LYS A 571 13.73 -21.27 -14.58
C LYS A 571 14.18 -22.63 -15.13
N LYS A 572 13.57 -23.74 -14.69
CA LYS A 572 13.75 -25.07 -15.31
C LYS A 572 13.02 -25.17 -16.66
N LYS A 573 11.82 -24.60 -16.79
CA LYS A 573 11.02 -24.57 -18.02
C LYS A 573 11.68 -23.74 -19.14
N TYR A 574 12.47 -22.73 -18.78
CA TYR A 574 13.25 -21.89 -19.70
C TYR A 574 14.74 -22.27 -19.82
N LYS A 575 15.12 -23.50 -19.44
CA LYS A 575 16.48 -24.00 -19.72
C LYS A 575 16.68 -24.45 -21.17
N GLU A 576 15.63 -24.54 -21.97
CA GLU A 576 15.74 -24.73 -23.41
C GLU A 576 15.83 -23.35 -24.07
N GLU A 577 17.02 -23.04 -24.58
CA GLU A 577 17.27 -21.79 -25.30
C GLU A 577 16.42 -21.76 -26.58
N PRO A 578 15.73 -20.65 -26.88
CA PRO A 578 15.00 -20.51 -28.14
C PRO A 578 15.99 -20.57 -29.31
N VAL A 579 15.84 -21.58 -30.16
CA VAL A 579 16.59 -21.64 -31.42
C VAL A 579 15.94 -20.65 -32.39
N LEU A 580 16.67 -19.60 -32.72
CA LEU A 580 16.30 -18.63 -33.74
C LEU A 580 16.57 -19.24 -35.12
N ASP A 581 15.65 -19.04 -36.06
CA ASP A 581 15.97 -19.32 -37.47
C ASP A 581 16.96 -18.29 -38.02
N GLU A 582 17.45 -18.55 -39.23
CA GLU A 582 18.40 -17.69 -39.96
C GLU A 582 17.88 -16.26 -40.23
N ASN A 583 16.59 -16.01 -40.01
CA ASN A 583 15.94 -14.69 -40.10
C ASN A 583 15.64 -14.06 -38.72
N GLY A 584 16.02 -14.72 -37.62
CA GLY A 584 15.84 -14.22 -36.25
C GLY A 584 14.45 -14.46 -35.65
N ASN A 585 13.63 -15.33 -36.23
CA ASN A 585 12.33 -15.70 -35.67
C ASN A 585 12.44 -16.93 -34.75
N VAL A 586 11.65 -16.95 -33.67
CA VAL A 586 11.66 -18.03 -32.68
C VAL A 586 10.95 -19.27 -33.24
N LYS A 587 11.68 -20.38 -33.40
CA LYS A 587 11.09 -21.67 -33.77
C LYS A 587 10.71 -22.44 -32.49
N VAL A 588 9.42 -22.63 -32.24
CA VAL A 588 8.95 -23.53 -31.17
C VAL A 588 9.08 -24.96 -31.69
N VAL A 589 9.93 -25.77 -31.07
CA VAL A 589 9.96 -27.21 -31.32
C VAL A 589 9.28 -27.90 -30.14
N SER A 590 8.14 -28.55 -30.38
CA SER A 590 7.55 -29.49 -29.44
C SER A 590 8.24 -30.84 -29.61
N VAL A 591 8.71 -31.44 -28.52
CA VAL A 591 8.95 -32.88 -28.49
C VAL A 591 8.17 -33.43 -27.30
N GLN A 592 7.14 -34.22 -27.59
CA GLN A 592 6.45 -35.10 -26.63
C GLN A 592 7.20 -36.44 -26.53
N PRO A 593 6.90 -37.29 -25.52
CA PRO A 593 6.20 -37.04 -24.26
C PRO A 593 7.13 -36.96 -23.05
#